data_AF-A0ABC8LMM0-F1
#
_entry.id   AF-A0ABC8LMM0-F1
#
_cell.length_a   1.000
_cell.length_b   1.000
_cell.length_c   1.000
_cell.angle_alpha   90.00
_cell.angle_beta   90.00
_cell.angle_gamma   90.00
#
_symmetry.space_group_name_H-M   'P 1'
#
loop_
_entity.id
_entity.type
_entity.pdbx_description
1 polymer ?
#
loop_
_entity_poly.entity_id
_entity_poly.type
_entity_poly.pdbx_seq_one_letter_code
_entity_poly.pdbx_strand_id
1 'polypeptide(L)'
;MDPGSIGFNTGEPRIQLYFLLGLVYAPVTPMLLPFILVFFSLAYIVYRHQIINVYNQEYESAAAFWPDVHGRVISALIISQLLLMGLLGTKNAALAAPLLIALPVITIGFHHFCKGRYEPTFIRYPLQEAKMKDTLENAREPNLNLRGYLQSAYVYPVFKGDEDDDDYDDEKLGKYEDEAIIVPTKRQSRRKREKGDHVLHLGHCHTWIWKKFLLRRRRRKLQQVSTVG
;
A
#
# COMPACT_ATOMS: atom_id res chain seq x y z
N MET A 1 3.16 -31.67 -11.61
CA MET A 1 4.43 -31.18 -11.03
C MET A 1 4.17 -29.75 -10.61
N ASP A 2 4.29 -29.45 -9.31
CA ASP A 2 3.91 -28.18 -8.73
C ASP A 2 5.17 -27.33 -8.50
N PRO A 3 5.47 -26.34 -9.36
CA PRO A 3 6.69 -25.54 -9.25
C PRO A 3 6.67 -24.56 -8.06
N GLY A 4 5.53 -24.44 -7.36
CA GLY A 4 5.33 -23.56 -6.21
C GLY A 4 5.20 -22.08 -6.59
N SER A 5 4.93 -21.25 -5.57
CA SER A 5 4.77 -19.80 -5.74
C SER A 5 6.08 -19.06 -5.95
N ILE A 6 5.96 -17.78 -6.34
CA ILE A 6 7.07 -16.83 -6.23
C ILE A 6 7.57 -16.83 -4.79
N GLY A 7 8.87 -17.07 -4.59
CA GLY A 7 9.50 -17.21 -3.27
C GLY A 7 9.61 -15.89 -2.50
N PHE A 8 8.48 -15.20 -2.26
CA PHE A 8 8.43 -13.88 -1.63
C PHE A 8 9.16 -13.87 -0.29
N ASN A 9 8.96 -14.90 0.53
CA ASN A 9 9.57 -15.04 1.85
C ASN A 9 11.11 -15.07 1.83
N THR A 10 11.73 -15.54 0.74
CA THR A 10 13.20 -15.69 0.65
C THR A 10 13.83 -14.66 -0.28
N GLY A 11 13.17 -14.32 -1.38
CA GLY A 11 13.65 -13.38 -2.38
C GLY A 11 13.55 -11.92 -1.92
N GLU A 12 12.46 -11.55 -1.26
CA GLU A 12 12.21 -10.16 -0.82
C GLU A 12 13.27 -9.65 0.18
N PRO A 13 13.57 -10.35 1.30
CA PRO A 13 14.60 -9.89 2.23
C PRO A 13 16.01 -9.91 1.61
N ARG A 14 16.27 -10.84 0.68
CA ARG A 14 17.56 -10.92 -0.02
C ARG A 14 17.82 -9.68 -0.87
N ILE A 15 16.83 -9.24 -1.63
CA ILE A 15 16.92 -8.03 -2.46
C ILE A 15 17.09 -6.80 -1.57
N GLN A 16 16.39 -6.73 -0.44
CA GLN A 16 16.53 -5.62 0.51
C GLN A 16 17.91 -5.52 1.12
N LEU A 17 18.55 -6.66 1.41
CA LEU A 17 19.94 -6.70 1.88
C LEU A 17 20.90 -6.13 0.83
N TYR A 18 20.74 -6.47 -0.45
CA TYR A 18 21.56 -5.89 -1.52
C TYR A 18 21.31 -4.40 -1.72
N PHE A 19 20.06 -3.94 -1.56
CA PHE A 19 19.74 -2.51 -1.56
C PHE A 19 20.41 -1.77 -0.41
N LEU A 20 20.36 -2.31 0.80
CA LEU A 20 21.03 -1.75 1.97
C LEU A 20 22.55 -1.66 1.73
N LEU A 21 23.15 -2.76 1.25
CA LEU A 21 24.58 -2.81 0.94
C LEU A 21 24.95 -1.76 -0.12
N GLY A 22 24.17 -1.67 -1.20
CA GLY A 22 24.37 -0.68 -2.26
C GLY A 22 24.28 0.76 -1.74
N LEU A 23 23.28 1.08 -0.91
CA LEU A 23 23.11 2.41 -0.34
C LEU A 23 24.21 2.78 0.66
N VAL A 24 24.64 1.85 1.50
CA VAL A 24 25.69 2.08 2.51
C VAL A 24 27.06 2.26 1.84
N TYR A 25 27.39 1.44 0.85
CA TYR A 25 28.70 1.47 0.21
C TYR A 25 28.79 2.43 -0.99
N ALA A 26 27.68 2.97 -1.51
CA ALA A 26 27.68 3.96 -2.58
C ALA A 26 28.62 5.16 -2.34
N PRO A 27 28.59 5.84 -1.17
CA PRO A 27 29.51 6.95 -0.90
C PRO A 27 30.92 6.52 -0.46
N VAL A 28 31.13 5.25 -0.09
CA VAL A 28 32.42 4.76 0.47
C VAL A 28 33.28 4.12 -0.61
N THR A 29 32.71 3.18 -1.38
CA THR A 29 33.41 2.40 -2.41
C THR A 29 32.51 2.25 -3.64
N PRO A 30 32.55 3.21 -4.58
CA PRO A 30 31.68 3.20 -5.76
C PRO A 30 31.95 2.03 -6.71
N MET A 31 33.12 1.39 -6.61
CA MET A 31 33.48 0.20 -7.39
C MET A 31 32.54 -0.99 -7.15
N LEU A 32 31.80 -1.02 -6.04
CA LEU A 32 30.85 -2.10 -5.71
C LEU A 32 29.51 -1.96 -6.47
N LEU A 33 29.10 -0.73 -6.79
CA LEU A 33 27.85 -0.45 -7.50
C LEU A 33 27.69 -1.16 -8.86
N PRO A 34 28.68 -1.16 -9.77
CA PRO A 34 28.52 -1.85 -11.06
C PRO A 34 28.25 -3.35 -10.89
N PHE A 35 28.85 -4.01 -9.89
CA PHE A 35 28.58 -5.42 -9.60
C PHE A 35 27.13 -5.66 -9.17
N ILE A 36 26.60 -4.79 -8.29
CA ILE A 36 25.19 -4.86 -7.87
C ILE A 36 24.25 -4.60 -9.06
N LEU A 37 24.57 -3.66 -9.94
CA LEU A 37 23.76 -3.37 -11.13
C LEU A 37 23.71 -4.54 -12.11
N VAL A 38 24.86 -5.21 -12.36
CA VAL A 38 24.90 -6.41 -13.20
C VAL A 38 24.07 -7.53 -12.56
N PHE A 39 24.19 -7.72 -11.24
CA PHE A 39 23.38 -8.69 -10.51
C PHE A 39 21.88 -8.41 -10.67
N PHE A 40 21.43 -7.17 -10.45
CA PHE A 40 20.01 -6.82 -10.61
C PHE A 40 19.53 -6.95 -12.05
N SER A 41 20.38 -6.65 -13.04
CA SER A 41 20.04 -6.77 -14.46
C SER A 41 19.81 -8.24 -14.85
N LEU A 42 20.71 -9.14 -14.44
CA LEU A 42 20.58 -10.57 -14.69
C LEU A 42 19.38 -11.15 -13.92
N ALA A 43 19.24 -10.79 -12.64
CA ALA A 43 18.11 -11.21 -11.82
C ALA A 43 16.77 -10.78 -12.44
N TYR A 44 16.66 -9.56 -12.97
CA TYR A 44 15.47 -9.09 -13.66
C TYR A 44 15.11 -9.98 -14.86
N ILE A 45 16.08 -10.32 -15.71
CA ILE A 45 15.85 -11.17 -16.89
C ILE A 45 15.41 -12.58 -16.46
N VAL A 46 16.09 -13.16 -15.48
CA VAL A 46 15.78 -14.52 -14.98
C VAL A 46 14.41 -14.56 -14.34
N TYR A 47 14.11 -13.66 -13.39
CA TYR A 47 12.80 -13.63 -12.74
C TYR A 47 11.68 -13.34 -13.74
N ARG A 48 11.89 -12.45 -14.71
CA ARG A 48 10.91 -12.20 -15.76
C ARG A 48 10.61 -13.48 -16.56
N HIS A 49 11.63 -14.25 -16.91
CA HIS A 49 11.45 -15.51 -17.62
C HIS A 49 10.69 -16.54 -16.76
N GLN A 50 11.05 -16.67 -15.48
CA GLN A 50 10.42 -17.61 -14.57
C GLN A 50 8.96 -17.26 -14.27
N ILE A 51 8.63 -15.97 -14.14
CA ILE A 51 7.25 -15.51 -13.93
C ILE A 51 6.35 -15.85 -15.12
N ILE A 52 6.87 -15.80 -16.35
CA ILE A 52 6.07 -16.08 -17.55
C ILE A 52 5.91 -17.60 -17.77
N ASN A 53 6.96 -18.39 -17.51
CA ASN A 53 7.01 -19.78 -17.96
C ASN A 53 6.75 -20.82 -16.87
N VAL A 54 6.99 -20.51 -15.60
CA VAL A 54 7.09 -21.52 -14.54
C VAL A 54 6.18 -21.21 -13.36
N TYR A 55 6.26 -20.01 -12.80
CA TYR A 55 5.58 -19.71 -11.54
C TYR A 55 4.08 -19.55 -11.72
N ASN A 56 3.31 -20.27 -10.91
CA ASN A 56 1.88 -20.03 -10.74
C ASN A 56 1.65 -19.18 -9.50
N GLN A 57 0.82 -18.16 -9.61
CA GLN A 57 0.54 -17.25 -8.50
C GLN A 57 -0.61 -17.80 -7.66
N GLU A 58 -0.29 -18.33 -6.47
CA GLU A 58 -1.30 -18.91 -5.56
C GLU A 58 -2.22 -17.85 -4.93
N TYR A 59 -1.73 -16.63 -4.74
CA TYR A 59 -2.47 -15.53 -4.11
C TYR A 59 -2.31 -14.22 -4.86
N GLU A 60 -3.42 -13.53 -5.13
CA GLU A 60 -3.42 -12.19 -5.72
C GLU A 60 -3.54 -11.10 -4.66
N SER A 61 -2.41 -10.45 -4.35
CA SER A 61 -2.36 -9.35 -3.38
C SER A 61 -2.46 -7.95 -4.02
N ALA A 62 -2.50 -7.86 -5.36
CA ALA A 62 -2.52 -6.61 -6.12
C ALA A 62 -1.45 -5.57 -5.67
N ALA A 63 -0.25 -6.05 -5.32
CA ALA A 63 0.88 -5.25 -4.84
C ALA A 63 0.63 -4.48 -3.53
N ALA A 64 -0.26 -4.97 -2.66
CA ALA A 64 -0.53 -4.38 -1.35
C ALA A 64 0.71 -4.32 -0.43
N PHE A 65 1.77 -5.10 -0.69
CA PHE A 65 3.04 -5.09 0.06
C PHE A 65 3.96 -3.89 -0.25
N TRP A 66 3.62 -3.05 -1.25
CA TRP A 66 4.48 -1.93 -1.65
C TRP A 66 4.80 -0.92 -0.54
N PRO A 67 3.85 -0.53 0.34
CA PRO A 67 4.15 0.37 1.47
C PRO A 67 5.22 -0.19 2.40
N ASP A 68 5.24 -1.52 2.61
CA ASP A 68 6.23 -2.18 3.47
C ASP A 68 7.62 -2.15 2.84
N VAL A 69 7.72 -2.51 1.55
CA VAL A 69 8.97 -2.44 0.78
C VAL A 69 9.51 -1.02 0.76
N HIS A 70 8.65 -0.03 0.50
CA HIS A 70 9.03 1.38 0.53
C HIS A 70 9.55 1.82 1.90
N GLY A 71 8.88 1.43 2.98
CA GLY A 71 9.32 1.72 4.35
C GLY A 71 10.71 1.18 4.64
N ARG A 72 10.99 -0.07 4.23
CA ARG A 72 12.30 -0.71 4.43
C ARG A 72 13.40 -0.05 3.61
N VAL A 73 13.14 0.34 2.36
CA VAL A 73 14.11 1.10 1.54
C VAL A 73 14.41 2.46 2.14
N ILE A 74 13.40 3.17 2.66
CA ILE A 74 13.61 4.44 3.38
C ILE A 74 14.44 4.22 4.65
N SER A 75 14.19 3.16 5.42
CA SER A 75 15.01 2.85 6.60
C SER A 75 16.46 2.54 6.23
N ALA A 76 16.70 1.82 5.12
CA ALA A 76 18.05 1.54 4.62
C ALA A 76 18.78 2.83 4.22
N LEU A 77 18.06 3.79 3.64
CA LEU A 77 18.58 5.10 3.27
C LEU A 77 18.93 5.93 4.52
N ILE A 78 18.09 5.92 5.56
CA ILE A 78 18.39 6.57 6.84
C ILE A 78 19.63 5.94 7.49
N ILE A 79 19.73 4.60 7.51
CA ILE A 79 20.91 3.88 8.02
C ILE A 79 22.18 4.28 7.26
N SER A 80 22.13 4.36 5.93
CA SER A 80 23.25 4.81 5.10
C SER A 80 23.69 6.23 5.46
N GLN A 81 22.75 7.16 5.66
CA GLN A 81 23.05 8.53 6.06
C GLN A 81 23.68 8.62 7.46
N LEU A 82 23.19 7.83 8.42
CA LEU A 82 23.76 7.76 9.77
C LEU A 82 25.17 7.17 9.77
N LEU A 83 25.41 6.13 8.98
CA LEU A 83 26.75 5.54 8.82
C LEU A 83 27.72 6.52 8.13
N LEU A 84 27.25 7.24 7.11
CA LEU A 84 28.05 8.27 6.44
C LEU A 84 28.41 9.41 7.40
N MET A 85 27.47 9.80 8.27
CA MET A 85 27.71 10.77 9.34
C MET A 85 28.77 10.27 10.33
N GLY A 86 28.70 9.00 10.73
CA GLY A 86 29.71 8.36 11.58
C GLY A 86 31.10 8.35 10.91
N LEU A 87 31.18 7.98 9.64
CA LEU A 87 32.43 7.92 8.88
C LEU A 87 33.08 9.31 8.71
N LEU A 88 32.31 10.32 8.29
CA LEU A 88 32.82 11.68 8.09
C LEU A 88 33.09 12.41 9.41
N GLY A 89 32.40 12.04 10.49
CA GLY A 89 32.67 12.53 11.84
C GLY A 89 34.10 12.25 12.30
N THR A 90 34.68 11.11 11.90
CA THR A 90 36.08 10.78 12.22
C THR A 90 37.12 11.63 11.48
N LYS A 91 36.73 12.28 10.37
CA LYS A 91 37.64 13.05 9.51
C LYS A 91 37.62 14.56 9.78
N ASN A 92 37.02 15.01 10.90
CA ASN A 92 36.92 16.43 11.29
C ASN A 92 36.37 17.35 10.18
N ALA A 93 35.45 16.85 9.35
CA ALA A 93 34.84 17.62 8.26
C ALA A 93 33.69 18.50 8.78
N ALA A 94 34.02 19.54 9.56
CA ALA A 94 33.04 20.40 10.24
C ALA A 94 32.06 21.11 9.28
N LEU A 95 32.50 21.42 8.05
CA LEU A 95 31.66 22.07 7.04
C LEU A 95 30.54 21.17 6.50
N ALA A 96 30.69 19.84 6.58
CA ALA A 96 29.71 18.88 6.07
C ALA A 96 28.61 18.54 7.09
N ALA A 97 28.81 18.85 8.37
CA ALA A 97 27.87 18.52 9.45
C ALA A 97 26.43 19.02 9.24
N PRO A 98 26.15 20.27 8.84
CA PRO A 98 24.76 20.73 8.66
C PRO A 98 24.07 20.03 7.50
N LEU A 99 24.80 19.71 6.42
CA LEU A 99 24.25 18.99 5.28
C LEU A 99 23.90 17.54 5.65
N LEU A 100 24.79 16.86 6.38
CA LEU A 100 24.60 15.49 6.85
C LEU A 100 23.43 15.34 7.81
N ILE A 101 23.11 16.37 8.61
CA ILE A 101 21.94 16.39 9.49
C ILE A 101 20.66 16.73 8.70
N ALA A 102 20.73 17.61 7.70
CA ALA A 102 19.57 17.95 6.88
C ALA A 102 19.06 16.74 6.06
N LEU A 103 19.96 15.88 5.59
CA LEU A 103 19.67 14.67 4.81
C LEU A 103 18.62 13.74 5.48
N PRO A 104 18.83 13.22 6.71
CA PRO A 104 17.85 12.36 7.39
C PRO A 104 16.54 13.09 7.74
N VAL A 105 16.59 14.39 8.02
CA VAL A 105 15.37 15.17 8.30
C VAL A 105 14.48 15.25 7.06
N ILE A 106 15.08 15.52 5.89
CA ILE A 106 14.35 15.58 4.62
C ILE A 106 13.78 14.21 4.25
N THR A 107 14.53 13.12 4.47
CA THR A 107 14.06 11.76 4.12
C THR A 107 12.91 11.31 5.01
N ILE A 108 12.95 11.60 6.31
CA ILE A 108 11.84 11.34 7.23
C ILE A 108 10.62 12.20 6.83
N GLY A 109 10.83 13.48 6.53
CA GLY A 109 9.77 14.37 6.04
C GLY A 109 9.13 13.86 4.75
N PHE A 110 9.93 13.38 3.80
CA PHE A 110 9.48 12.76 2.57
C PHE A 110 8.70 11.48 2.83
N HIS A 111 9.15 10.62 3.75
CA HIS A 111 8.44 9.41 4.14
C HIS A 111 7.06 9.73 4.70
N HIS A 112 6.94 10.70 5.61
CA HIS A 112 5.65 11.14 6.13
C HIS A 112 4.74 11.71 5.04
N PHE A 113 5.29 12.45 4.08
CA PHE A 113 4.53 12.94 2.94
C PHE A 113 3.99 11.78 2.07
N CYS A 114 4.84 10.82 1.73
CA CYS A 114 4.46 9.66 0.94
C CYS A 114 3.42 8.79 1.66
N LYS A 115 3.61 8.59 2.98
CA LYS A 115 2.68 7.88 3.83
C LYS A 115 1.30 8.55 3.83
N GLY A 116 1.23 9.85 4.09
CA GLY A 116 -0.05 10.57 4.11
C GLY A 116 -0.74 10.67 2.73
N ARG A 117 0.01 10.59 1.63
CA ARG A 117 -0.51 10.84 0.28
C ARG A 117 -0.83 9.58 -0.53
N TYR A 118 -0.02 8.55 -0.41
CA TYR A 118 -0.06 7.37 -1.29
C TYR A 118 -0.46 6.08 -0.57
N GLU A 119 -0.10 5.92 0.71
CA GLU A 119 -0.49 4.74 1.49
C GLU A 119 -2.01 4.48 1.52
N PRO A 120 -2.90 5.50 1.62
CA PRO A 120 -4.34 5.26 1.63
C PRO A 120 -4.85 4.55 0.38
N THR A 121 -4.17 4.70 -0.77
CA THR A 121 -4.54 4.03 -2.02
C THR A 121 -4.32 2.52 -1.94
N PHE A 122 -3.32 2.07 -1.17
CA PHE A 122 -3.03 0.64 -1.00
C PHE A 122 -3.88 -0.01 0.10
N ILE A 123 -4.25 0.75 1.13
CA ILE A 123 -5.00 0.21 2.27
C ILE A 123 -6.52 0.32 2.08
N ARG A 124 -7.00 1.39 1.42
CA ARG A 124 -8.43 1.69 1.32
C ARG A 124 -8.87 1.67 -0.13
N TYR A 125 -9.88 0.87 -0.42
CA TYR A 125 -10.52 0.86 -1.72
C TYR A 125 -11.53 2.03 -1.84
N PRO A 126 -11.38 2.96 -2.81
CA PRO A 126 -12.26 4.11 -2.94
C PRO A 126 -13.65 3.72 -3.49
N LEU A 127 -14.71 4.26 -2.88
CA LEU A 127 -16.11 3.97 -3.26
C LEU A 127 -16.46 4.36 -4.70
N GLN A 128 -15.77 5.36 -5.26
CA GLN A 128 -15.98 5.78 -6.64
C GLN A 128 -15.57 4.68 -7.63
N GLU A 129 -14.43 4.03 -7.40
CA GLU A 129 -13.95 2.93 -8.24
C GLU A 129 -14.82 1.69 -8.04
N ALA A 130 -15.26 1.41 -6.80
CA ALA A 130 -16.20 0.33 -6.52
C ALA A 130 -17.49 0.50 -7.33
N LYS A 131 -18.16 1.65 -7.20
CA LYS A 131 -19.40 1.92 -7.95
C LYS A 131 -19.19 1.87 -9.46
N MET A 132 -18.07 2.40 -9.96
CA MET A 132 -17.77 2.37 -11.39
C MET A 132 -17.63 0.94 -11.90
N LYS A 133 -16.90 0.08 -11.17
CA LYS A 133 -16.77 -1.33 -11.51
C LYS A 133 -18.11 -2.06 -11.45
N ASP A 134 -18.90 -1.85 -10.40
CA ASP A 134 -20.23 -2.45 -10.26
C ASP A 134 -21.14 -2.09 -11.46
N THR A 135 -21.11 -0.81 -11.90
CA THR A 135 -21.92 -0.38 -13.07
C THR A 135 -21.43 -0.98 -14.39
N LEU A 136 -20.12 -1.18 -14.54
CA LEU A 136 -19.55 -1.79 -15.75
C LEU A 136 -19.81 -3.30 -15.80
N GLU A 137 -19.75 -3.98 -14.65
CA GLU A 137 -20.09 -5.40 -14.53
C GLU A 137 -21.56 -5.64 -14.84
N ASN A 138 -22.46 -4.84 -14.26
CA ASN A 138 -23.90 -4.94 -14.55
C ASN A 138 -24.23 -4.67 -16.03
N ALA A 139 -23.47 -3.78 -16.69
CA ALA A 139 -23.63 -3.54 -18.12
C ALA A 139 -23.09 -4.69 -18.99
N ARG A 140 -22.07 -5.42 -18.51
CA ARG A 140 -21.45 -6.54 -19.23
C ARG A 140 -22.28 -7.81 -19.08
N GLU A 141 -22.75 -8.10 -17.86
CA GLU A 141 -23.45 -9.33 -17.48
C GLU A 141 -24.67 -9.00 -16.61
N PRO A 142 -25.79 -8.56 -17.21
CA PRO A 142 -26.96 -8.09 -16.47
C PRO A 142 -27.73 -9.20 -15.74
N ASN A 143 -27.55 -10.47 -16.12
CA ASN A 143 -28.28 -11.62 -15.58
C ASN A 143 -27.41 -12.50 -14.66
N LEU A 144 -26.38 -11.94 -14.02
CA LEU A 144 -25.48 -12.68 -13.13
C LEU A 144 -26.16 -12.98 -11.77
N ASN A 145 -26.33 -14.25 -11.43
CA ASN A 145 -26.84 -14.68 -10.12
C ASN A 145 -25.73 -14.66 -9.06
N LEU A 146 -25.51 -13.50 -8.42
CA LEU A 146 -24.48 -13.33 -7.38
C LEU A 146 -24.68 -14.27 -6.18
N ARG A 147 -25.92 -14.53 -5.78
CA ARG A 147 -26.21 -15.36 -4.59
C ARG A 147 -25.69 -16.77 -4.76
N GLY A 148 -26.04 -17.44 -5.86
CA GLY A 148 -25.55 -18.79 -6.17
C GLY A 148 -24.03 -18.84 -6.31
N TYR A 149 -23.42 -17.85 -6.97
CA TYR A 149 -21.98 -17.78 -7.14
C TYR A 149 -21.21 -17.64 -5.81
N LEU A 150 -21.71 -16.83 -4.87
CA LEU A 150 -21.03 -16.54 -3.61
C LEU A 150 -21.30 -17.55 -2.49
N GLN A 151 -22.39 -18.32 -2.58
CA GLN A 151 -22.85 -19.23 -1.53
C GLN A 151 -21.83 -20.33 -1.20
N SER A 152 -21.11 -20.85 -2.21
CA SER A 152 -20.12 -21.93 -2.04
C SER A 152 -18.66 -21.43 -1.97
N ALA A 153 -18.41 -20.13 -2.17
CA ALA A 153 -17.06 -19.59 -2.39
C ALA A 153 -16.10 -19.80 -1.19
N TYR A 154 -16.60 -19.62 0.04
CA TYR A 154 -15.80 -19.69 1.28
C TYR A 154 -16.09 -20.93 2.14
N VAL A 155 -16.66 -21.98 1.55
CA VAL A 155 -16.80 -23.28 2.20
C VAL A 155 -15.41 -23.90 2.41
N TYR A 156 -15.16 -24.45 3.58
CA TYR A 156 -13.88 -25.08 3.91
C TYR A 156 -13.57 -26.21 2.91
N PRO A 157 -12.34 -26.35 2.40
CA PRO A 157 -12.03 -27.27 1.31
C PRO A 157 -12.47 -28.73 1.52
N VAL A 158 -12.46 -29.22 2.76
CA VAL A 158 -12.89 -30.61 3.09
C VAL A 158 -14.41 -30.81 2.97
N PHE A 159 -15.20 -29.72 3.02
CA PHE A 159 -16.66 -29.76 2.87
C PHE A 159 -17.12 -29.40 1.45
N LYS A 160 -16.19 -29.11 0.53
CA LYS A 160 -16.52 -29.08 -0.90
C LYS A 160 -16.60 -30.55 -1.31
N GLY A 161 -17.81 -31.09 -1.46
CA GLY A 161 -18.02 -32.48 -1.88
C GLY A 161 -17.33 -32.73 -3.23
N ASP A 162 -17.00 -33.98 -3.52
CA ASP A 162 -16.40 -34.42 -4.80
C ASP A 162 -17.36 -34.27 -6.01
N GLU A 163 -18.45 -33.52 -5.84
CA GLU A 163 -19.53 -33.33 -6.80
C GLU A 163 -19.26 -32.02 -7.55
N ASP A 164 -18.51 -32.15 -8.65
CA ASP A 164 -18.46 -31.15 -9.74
C ASP A 164 -19.78 -31.12 -10.56
N ASP A 165 -20.89 -31.60 -9.99
CA ASP A 165 -22.21 -31.65 -10.60
C ASP A 165 -23.22 -30.86 -9.74
N ASP A 166 -24.27 -30.36 -10.42
CA ASP A 166 -25.57 -29.86 -9.90
C ASP A 166 -25.63 -28.33 -9.65
N ASP A 167 -26.38 -27.52 -10.40
CA ASP A 167 -27.86 -27.42 -10.38
C ASP A 167 -28.49 -27.64 -8.99
N TYR A 168 -27.83 -27.16 -7.94
CA TYR A 168 -28.34 -27.19 -6.56
C TYR A 168 -29.55 -26.25 -6.41
N ASP A 169 -30.74 -26.88 -6.33
CA ASP A 169 -32.06 -26.31 -6.04
C ASP A 169 -32.06 -25.10 -5.07
N ASP A 170 -32.40 -23.94 -5.62
CA ASP A 170 -32.62 -22.64 -4.95
C ASP A 170 -33.66 -22.70 -3.80
N GLU A 171 -34.53 -23.70 -3.79
CA GLU A 171 -35.66 -23.79 -2.84
C GLU A 171 -35.27 -24.22 -1.41
N LYS A 172 -34.18 -24.97 -1.21
CA LYS A 172 -33.93 -25.61 0.09
C LYS A 172 -33.26 -24.68 1.13
N LEU A 173 -32.56 -23.63 0.68
CA LEU A 173 -31.89 -22.68 1.59
C LEU A 173 -32.69 -21.39 1.86
N GLY A 174 -33.66 -21.04 1.00
CA GLY A 174 -34.59 -19.93 1.29
C GLY A 174 -35.34 -20.12 2.62
N LYS A 175 -35.60 -21.38 3.00
CA LYS A 175 -36.30 -21.73 4.24
C LYS A 175 -35.47 -21.49 5.52
N TYR A 176 -34.14 -21.48 5.44
CA TYR A 176 -33.29 -21.24 6.63
C TYR A 176 -33.00 -19.75 6.86
N GLU A 177 -33.05 -18.92 5.81
CA GLU A 177 -32.83 -17.47 5.93
C GLU A 177 -34.07 -16.70 6.42
N ASP A 178 -35.29 -17.17 6.13
CA ASP A 178 -36.53 -16.56 6.64
C ASP A 178 -36.64 -16.62 8.19
N GLU A 179 -35.91 -17.52 8.85
CA GLU A 179 -35.86 -17.59 10.32
C GLU A 179 -34.74 -16.74 10.95
N ALA A 180 -33.82 -16.19 10.15
CA ALA A 180 -32.77 -15.30 10.66
C ALA A 180 -33.35 -13.89 10.87
N ILE A 181 -33.85 -13.64 12.08
CA ILE A 181 -34.32 -12.32 12.55
C ILE A 181 -33.26 -11.25 12.24
N ILE A 182 -33.51 -10.44 11.22
CA ILE A 182 -32.70 -9.26 10.90
C ILE A 182 -32.87 -8.27 12.06
N VAL A 183 -31.90 -8.22 12.97
CA VAL A 183 -31.90 -7.24 14.06
C VAL A 183 -31.72 -5.85 13.46
N PRO A 184 -32.71 -4.94 13.57
CA PRO A 184 -32.59 -3.60 13.01
C PRO A 184 -31.54 -2.81 13.82
N THR A 185 -30.37 -2.58 13.25
CA THR A 185 -29.39 -1.67 13.84
C THR A 185 -29.84 -0.22 13.62
N LYS A 186 -30.54 0.32 14.62
CA LYS A 186 -30.98 1.71 14.66
C LYS A 186 -29.77 2.65 14.71
N ARG A 187 -29.30 3.13 13.56
CA ARG A 187 -28.26 4.16 13.49
C ARG A 187 -28.83 5.52 13.90
N GLN A 188 -28.74 5.87 15.18
CA GLN A 188 -29.04 7.23 15.64
C GLN A 188 -27.95 8.20 15.17
N SER A 189 -28.26 8.98 14.14
CA SER A 189 -27.48 10.17 13.77
C SER A 189 -27.72 11.26 14.84
N ARG A 190 -26.82 11.35 15.82
CA ARG A 190 -26.86 12.41 16.83
C ARG A 190 -26.26 13.70 16.25
N ARG A 191 -27.10 14.51 15.59
CA ARG A 191 -26.76 15.85 15.12
C ARG A 191 -26.65 16.78 16.35
N LYS A 192 -25.43 17.01 16.85
CA LYS A 192 -25.17 17.91 17.99
C LYS A 192 -25.24 19.36 17.50
N ARG A 193 -26.21 20.15 18.01
CA ARG A 193 -26.22 21.61 17.87
C ARG A 193 -25.23 22.21 18.88
N GLU A 194 -24.43 23.17 18.43
CA GLU A 194 -23.46 23.93 19.22
C GLU A 194 -24.13 24.85 20.26
N LYS A 195 -23.48 25.00 21.42
CA LYS A 195 -23.45 26.25 22.19
C LYS A 195 -22.29 26.27 23.19
N GLY A 196 -21.43 27.29 23.09
CA GLY A 196 -20.78 27.98 24.22
C GLY A 196 -19.52 27.38 24.84
N ASP A 197 -18.37 27.88 24.39
CA ASP A 197 -17.20 28.40 25.13
C ASP A 197 -16.82 27.81 26.50
N HIS A 198 -15.59 27.27 26.61
CA HIS A 198 -14.47 27.96 27.28
C HIS A 198 -13.17 27.12 27.23
N VAL A 199 -12.13 27.82 26.77
CA VAL A 199 -10.67 27.63 26.82
C VAL A 199 -10.10 26.66 27.88
N LEU A 200 -9.17 25.78 27.47
CA LEU A 200 -7.78 25.71 27.99
C LEU A 200 -6.88 24.75 27.16
N HIS A 201 -5.91 25.38 26.49
CA HIS A 201 -4.50 24.98 26.27
C HIS A 201 -4.06 23.52 26.56
N LEU A 202 -3.62 22.79 25.52
CA LEU A 202 -2.21 22.38 25.30
C LEU A 202 -2.08 21.44 24.08
N GLY A 203 -1.10 21.73 23.19
CA GLY A 203 -0.38 20.67 22.48
C GLY A 203 -0.68 20.39 20.99
N HIS A 204 -0.94 21.37 20.13
CA HIS A 204 -1.05 21.10 18.68
C HIS A 204 -0.47 22.22 17.80
N CYS A 205 0.85 22.44 17.87
CA CYS A 205 1.52 23.47 17.05
C CYS A 205 2.06 22.95 15.70
N HIS A 206 2.26 21.64 15.49
CA HIS A 206 3.00 21.16 14.31
C HIS A 206 2.16 20.68 13.12
N THR A 207 0.86 20.43 13.30
CA THR A 207 -0.04 19.93 12.22
C THR A 207 -0.80 21.03 11.47
N TRP A 208 -0.78 22.26 11.99
CA TRP A 208 -1.52 23.38 11.42
C TRP A 208 -0.86 23.97 10.17
N ILE A 209 0.47 24.06 10.15
CA ILE A 209 1.23 24.65 9.03
C ILE A 209 1.05 23.81 7.75
N TRP A 210 1.06 22.49 7.88
CA TRP A 210 0.87 21.57 6.74
C TRP A 210 -0.55 21.56 6.20
N LYS A 211 -1.57 21.57 7.06
CA LYS A 211 -2.98 21.69 6.63
C LYS A 211 -3.25 23.03 5.94
N LYS A 212 -2.70 24.13 6.46
CA LYS A 212 -2.86 25.47 5.87
C LYS A 212 -2.13 25.60 4.52
N PHE A 213 -0.98 24.95 4.34
CA PHE A 213 -0.24 24.89 3.06
C PHE A 213 -0.98 24.05 2.00
N LEU A 214 -1.51 22.89 2.38
CA LEU A 214 -2.30 22.03 1.48
C LEU A 214 -3.62 22.68 1.03
N LEU A 215 -4.31 23.38 1.94
CA LEU A 215 -5.53 24.13 1.60
C LEU A 215 -5.25 25.33 0.69
N ARG A 216 -4.09 26.00 0.83
CA ARG A 216 -3.66 27.10 -0.07
C ARG A 216 -3.32 26.62 -1.48
N ARG A 217 -2.84 25.37 -1.64
CA ARG A 217 -2.54 24.79 -2.97
C ARG A 217 -3.81 24.32 -3.70
N ARG A 218 -4.84 23.89 -2.97
CA ARG A 218 -6.13 23.48 -3.56
C ARG A 218 -6.95 24.66 -4.09
N ARG A 219 -6.88 25.85 -3.45
CA ARG A 219 -7.53 27.08 -3.97
C ARG A 219 -6.92 27.60 -5.28
N ARG A 220 -5.60 27.51 -5.48
CA ARG A 220 -4.96 27.97 -6.74
C ARG A 220 -5.35 27.13 -7.96
N LYS A 221 -5.64 25.84 -7.80
CA LYS A 221 -6.12 24.99 -8.91
C LYS A 221 -7.56 25.30 -9.33
N LEU A 222 -8.40 25.80 -8.42
CA LEU A 222 -9.78 26.17 -8.76
C LEU A 222 -9.86 27.52 -9.48
N GLN A 223 -8.88 28.42 -9.27
CA GLN A 223 -8.87 29.74 -9.92
C GLN A 223 -8.36 29.73 -11.36
N GLN A 224 -7.56 28.74 -11.77
CA GLN A 224 -7.14 28.59 -13.18
C GLN A 224 -8.21 27.96 -14.09
N VAL A 225 -9.17 27.22 -13.54
CA VAL A 225 -10.25 26.60 -14.33
C VAL A 225 -11.34 27.61 -14.68
N SER A 226 -11.43 28.75 -13.97
CA SER A 226 -12.44 29.79 -14.22
C SER A 226 -12.03 30.86 -15.23
N THR A 227 -10.78 30.85 -15.73
CA THR A 227 -10.26 31.87 -16.67
C THR A 227 -10.06 31.36 -18.10
N VAL A 228 -10.57 30.16 -18.43
CA VAL A 228 -10.50 29.56 -19.78
C VAL A 228 -11.92 29.18 -20.27
N GLY A 229 -12.95 29.87 -19.77
CA GLY A 229 -14.32 29.78 -20.27
C GLY A 229 -14.73 31.12 -20.85
#